data_AF-A0A371EX32-F1
#
_entry.id   AF-A0A371EX32-F1
#
_cell.length_a   1.000
_cell.length_b   1.000
_cell.length_c   1.000
_cell.angle_alpha   90.00
_cell.angle_beta   90.00
_cell.angle_gamma   90.00
#
_symmetry.space_group_name_H-M   'P 1'
#
loop_
_entity.id
_entity.type
_entity.pdbx_description
1 polymer ?
#
loop_
_entity_poly.entity_id
_entity_poly.type
_entity_poly.pdbx_seq_one_letter_code
_entity_poly.pdbx_strand_id
1 'polypeptide(L)' 'MTVMKNQQDELVPMRIQNSWRVCIDYRRLNQATRKDHFP' A
#
# COMPACT_ATOMS: atom_id res chain seq x y z
N MET A 1 -3.95 15.90 -11.88
CA MET A 1 -4.31 16.13 -10.47
C MET A 1 -5.83 16.20 -10.44
N THR A 2 -6.51 15.20 -9.89
CA THR A 2 -7.97 15.12 -9.96
C THR A 2 -8.53 15.66 -8.66
N VAL A 3 -9.39 16.67 -8.72
CA VAL A 3 -10.07 17.24 -7.55
C VAL A 3 -11.51 16.74 -7.55
N MET A 4 -11.98 16.26 -6.39
CA MET A 4 -13.35 15.79 -6.22
C MET A 4 -14.00 16.52 -5.05
N LYS A 5 -15.31 16.72 -5.13
CA LYS A 5 -16.11 17.28 -4.05
C LYS A 5 -16.34 16.21 -2.97
N ASN A 6 -16.02 16.53 -1.71
CA ASN A 6 -16.39 15.70 -0.56
C ASN A 6 -17.88 15.90 -0.19
N GLN A 7 -18.34 15.27 0.88
CA GLN A 7 -19.73 15.40 1.34
C GLN A 7 -20.09 16.80 1.84
N GLN A 8 -19.10 17.65 2.10
CA GLN A 8 -19.24 19.04 2.52
C GLN A 8 -19.07 20.03 1.34
N ASP A 9 -19.12 19.56 0.10
CA ASP A 9 -18.92 20.36 -1.13
C ASP A 9 -17.51 20.98 -1.27
N GLU A 10 -16.56 20.59 -0.42
CA GLU A 10 -15.18 21.07 -0.47
C GLU A 10 -14.38 20.30 -1.53
N LEU A 11 -13.51 21.02 -2.23
CA LEU A 11 -12.64 20.44 -3.26
C LEU A 11 -11.42 19.80 -2.61
N VAL A 12 -11.38 18.47 -2.60
CA VAL A 12 -10.25 17.70 -2.07
C VAL A 12 -9.43 17.12 -3.23
N PRO A 13 -8.10 17.28 -3.26
CA PRO A 13 -7.25 16.64 -4.25
C PRO A 13 -7.27 15.13 -4.04
N MET A 14 -7.86 14.41 -4.99
CA MET A 14 -7.89 12.97 -5.02
C MET A 14 -6.62 12.42 -5.69
N ARG A 15 -5.78 11.76 -4.91
CA ARG A 15 -4.64 11.02 -5.44
C ARG A 15 -5.15 9.72 -6.06
N ILE A 16 -5.17 9.65 -7.40
CA ILE A 16 -5.42 8.38 -8.08
C ILE A 16 -4.24 7.46 -7.76
N GLN A 17 -4.50 6.36 -7.06
CA GLN A 17 -3.48 5.38 -6.70
C GLN A 17 -3.10 4.54 -7.93
N ASN A 18 -2.33 5.12 -8.86
CA ASN A 18 -1.81 4.42 -10.04
C ASN A 18 -0.65 3.44 -9.69
N SER A 19 -0.45 3.13 -8.41
CA SER A 19 0.58 2.19 -7.96
C SER A 19 0.00 0.78 -8.01
N TRP A 20 0.26 0.08 -9.10
CA TRP A 20 0.15 -1.37 -9.09
C TRP A 20 1.21 -1.92 -8.13
N ARG A 21 0.75 -2.49 -7.02
CA ARG A 21 1.62 -3.18 -6.06
C ARG A 21 1.48 -4.68 -6.32
N VAL A 22 2.57 -5.32 -6.74
CA VAL A 22 2.64 -6.77 -6.82
C VAL A 22 2.85 -7.30 -5.41
N CYS A 23 1.86 -7.99 -4.86
CA CYS A 23 1.97 -8.65 -3.57
C CYS A 23 2.48 -10.08 -3.81
N ILE A 24 3.71 -10.37 -3.35
CA ILE A 24 4.31 -11.70 -3.44
C ILE A 24 4.04 -12.45 -2.12
N ASP A 25 3.49 -13.67 -2.20
CA ASP A 25 3.27 -14.49 -1.02
C ASP A 25 4.57 -15.14 -0.54
N TYR A 26 5.17 -14.54 0.49
CA TYR A 26 6.40 -15.02 1.13
C TYR A 26 6.17 -16.06 2.23
N ARG A 27 4.94 -16.54 2.47
CA ARG A 27 4.64 -17.46 3.60
C ARG A 27 5.54 -18.69 3.63
N ARG A 28 5.71 -19.37 2.48
CA ARG A 28 6.59 -20.54 2.37
C ARG A 28 8.06 -20.20 2.57
N LEU A 29 8.50 -19.05 2.03
CA LEU A 29 9.89 -18.59 2.19
C LEU A 29 10.20 -18.30 3.66
N ASN A 30 9.31 -17.56 4.33
CA ASN A 30 9.46 -17.17 5.73
C ASN A 30 9.45 -18.35 6.70
N GLN A 31 8.79 -19.46 6.33
CA GLN A 31 8.83 -20.71 7.10
C GLN A 31 10.17 -21.44 6.93
N ALA A 32 10.77 -21.37 5.75
CA ALA A 32 12.05 -22.03 5.45
C ALA A 32 13.27 -21.25 5.99
N THR A 33 13.14 -19.95 6.21
CA THR A 33 14.22 -19.09 6.70
C THR A 33 14.16 -18.91 8.22
N ARG A 34 15.26 -19.15 8.93
CA ARG A 34 15.40 -18.75 10.35
C ARG A 34 15.71 -17.25 10.40
N LYS A 35 14.95 -16.48 11.19
CA LYS A 35 15.23 -15.06 11.39
C LYS A 35 16.52 -14.91 12.17
N ASP A 36 17.48 -14.19 11.62
CA ASP A 36 18.62 -13.70 12.38
C ASP A 36 18.14 -12.60 13.33
N HIS A 37 18.42 -12.74 14.62
CA HIS A 37 18.01 -11.78 15.63
C HIS A 37 19.21 -10.91 15.95
N PHE A 38 19.21 -9.69 15.44
CA PHE A 38 20.18 -8.68 15.84
C PHE A 38 19.82 -8.14 17.24
N PRO A 39 20.80 -8.01 18.16
CA PRO A 39 20.59 -7.50 19.51
C PRO A 39 20.29 -5.99 19.57
#